data_AF-A0A927Z8W2-F1
#
_entry.id   AF-A0A927Z8W2-F1
#
_cell.length_a   1.000
_cell.length_b   1.000
_cell.length_c   1.000
_cell.angle_alpha   90.00
_cell.angle_beta   90.00
_cell.angle_gamma   90.00
#
_symmetry.space_group_name_H-M   'P 1'
#
loop_
_entity.id
_entity.type
_entity.pdbx_description
1 polymer ?
#
loop_
_entity_poly.entity_id
_entity_poly.type
_entity_poly.pdbx_seq_one_letter_code
_entity_poly.pdbx_strand_id
1 'polypeptide(L)'
;MDVKAHRIDGIEPGSIADELGICPGDFLLGINRQELADVFDYHFLINDDRLTVQIKKADGEDWEYEIEKDYYEDLGIIFENGLMDDYRSCTNKCIFCFIDQMPPGMRDTLYFKDDDSRLSFLQGNYITLTNLSDADLDRIIRYKLAPINISVHTTNPDLRVKMLHNRFAGDALKKIDRLYDAGIEMNSQIVLCKGINDGDELERSIRDLSRYLPHMQSLSIVPVGLTKYRKNLYPLEPFQKEDARKVLDTVHKWQKICHDKHGIHFVHASDELYLLAESDFPSEEYYDGYGQLENGVGMIPLLESEFMECLNDEKEHSDRSGKHGFSFFRKPAPMKKQTVSIATGRLAAPLLRKLSLAFMCVHPDIRIQVFEIPNHFFGEKITVSGLLTGKDIRDTLLNEELGDRLLLPCNMLRSGEQVFLDDMSVDTLSKELNVPVIITASDGQSLYDALLGTEN
;
A
#
# COMPACT_ATOMS: atom_id res chain seq x y z
N MET A 1 28.03 25.12 -18.39
CA MET A 1 26.94 24.21 -18.04
C MET A 1 27.24 23.82 -16.62
N ASP A 2 26.41 24.25 -15.68
CA ASP A 2 26.59 23.86 -14.28
C ASP A 2 26.22 22.37 -14.18
N VAL A 3 27.23 21.51 -13.97
CA VAL A 3 27.03 20.08 -13.76
C VAL A 3 26.23 19.92 -12.47
N LYS A 4 25.09 19.23 -12.52
CA LYS A 4 24.26 18.97 -11.34
C LYS A 4 25.02 18.00 -10.42
N ALA A 5 25.59 18.53 -9.35
CA ALA A 5 26.38 17.78 -8.39
C ALA A 5 25.49 17.26 -7.25
N HIS A 6 25.58 15.97 -6.95
CA HIS A 6 24.75 15.30 -5.94
C HIS A 6 25.56 15.05 -4.67
N ARG A 7 25.16 15.67 -3.56
CA ARG A 7 25.88 15.56 -2.29
C ARG A 7 25.69 14.19 -1.66
N ILE A 8 26.79 13.59 -1.22
CA ILE A 8 26.85 12.33 -0.49
C ILE A 8 26.70 12.63 1.01
N ASP A 9 25.73 11.99 1.66
CA ASP A 9 25.43 12.19 3.09
C ASP A 9 25.95 11.05 3.96
N GLY A 10 26.02 9.84 3.41
CA GLY A 10 26.53 8.65 4.11
C GLY A 10 27.19 7.67 3.14
N ILE A 11 27.97 6.75 3.69
CA ILE A 11 28.56 5.62 2.98
C ILE A 11 28.30 4.36 3.80
N GLU A 12 27.91 3.28 3.13
CA GLU A 12 27.72 1.98 3.79
C GLU A 12 29.07 1.37 4.17
N PRO A 13 29.27 0.95 5.43
CA PRO A 13 30.54 0.36 5.87
C PRO A 13 30.88 -0.92 5.09
N GLY A 14 32.10 -1.01 4.56
CA GLY A 14 32.55 -2.15 3.76
C GLY A 14 32.01 -2.19 2.33
N SER A 15 31.42 -1.09 1.85
CA SER A 15 31.01 -0.94 0.45
C SER A 15 32.18 -0.53 -0.46
N ILE A 16 31.98 -0.60 -1.77
CA ILE A 16 32.94 -0.13 -2.77
C ILE A 16 33.33 1.33 -2.52
N ALA A 17 32.36 2.20 -2.20
CA ALA A 17 32.63 3.60 -1.94
C ALA A 17 33.48 3.81 -0.67
N ASP A 18 33.31 2.97 0.36
CA ASP A 18 34.16 2.97 1.57
C ASP A 18 35.60 2.56 1.22
N GLU A 19 35.77 1.51 0.41
CA GLU A 19 37.10 1.04 -0.04
C GLU A 19 37.84 2.08 -0.91
N LEU A 20 37.10 2.85 -1.71
CA LEU A 20 37.63 3.93 -2.55
C LEU A 20 37.90 5.23 -1.78
N GLY A 21 37.57 5.28 -0.48
CA GLY A 21 37.76 6.44 0.38
C GLY A 21 36.86 7.63 -0.01
N ILE A 22 35.68 7.34 -0.56
CA ILE A 22 34.62 8.33 -0.75
C ILE A 22 34.04 8.63 0.64
N CYS A 23 33.83 9.92 0.93
CA CYS A 23 33.43 10.37 2.25
C CYS A 23 32.10 11.14 2.20
N PRO A 24 31.32 11.14 3.30
CA PRO A 24 30.24 12.11 3.49
C PRO A 24 30.73 13.54 3.27
N GLY A 25 29.99 14.32 2.47
CA GLY A 25 30.34 15.68 2.06
C GLY A 25 31.01 15.79 0.69
N ASP A 26 31.40 14.66 0.07
CA ASP A 26 31.78 14.62 -1.33
C ASP A 26 30.54 14.76 -2.25
N PHE A 27 30.76 15.06 -3.54
CA PHE A 27 29.70 15.22 -4.52
C PHE A 27 29.89 14.29 -5.72
N LEU A 28 28.86 13.55 -6.08
CA LEU A 28 28.80 12.78 -7.31
C LEU A 28 28.45 13.68 -8.50
N LEU A 29 29.34 13.73 -9.49
CA LEU A 29 29.18 14.56 -10.70
C LEU A 29 28.60 13.77 -11.87
N GLY A 30 28.94 12.49 -12.00
CA GLY A 30 28.48 11.66 -13.10
C GLY A 30 29.05 10.23 -13.06
N ILE A 31 28.42 9.35 -13.84
CA ILE A 31 28.83 7.96 -14.02
C ILE A 31 28.93 7.68 -15.53
N ASN A 32 29.97 6.99 -15.97
CA ASN A 32 30.24 6.67 -17.38
C ASN A 32 30.23 7.90 -18.29
N ARG A 33 30.75 9.03 -17.78
CA ARG A 33 30.78 10.35 -18.44
C ARG A 33 29.37 10.88 -18.79
N GLN A 34 28.34 10.39 -18.12
CA GLN A 34 26.98 10.88 -18.19
C GLN A 34 26.64 11.64 -16.91
N GLU A 35 26.03 12.81 -17.07
CA GLU A 35 25.48 13.57 -15.94
C GLU A 35 24.25 12.86 -15.38
N LEU A 36 24.05 12.96 -14.07
CA LEU A 36 22.93 12.37 -13.35
C LEU A 36 21.88 13.46 -13.11
N ALA A 37 20.64 13.27 -13.57
CA ALA A 37 19.55 14.18 -13.23
C ALA A 37 18.97 13.88 -11.85
N ASP A 38 18.79 12.60 -11.54
CA ASP A 38 18.19 12.07 -10.31
C ASP A 38 18.58 10.59 -10.06
N VAL A 39 17.94 9.98 -9.06
CA VAL A 39 18.16 8.60 -8.62
C VAL A 39 17.97 7.54 -9.71
N PHE A 40 17.15 7.79 -10.74
CA PHE A 40 16.96 6.82 -11.81
C PHE A 40 18.18 6.69 -12.70
N ASP A 41 18.84 7.81 -13.01
CA ASP A 41 20.07 7.76 -13.77
C ASP A 41 21.16 7.06 -12.96
N TYR A 42 21.17 7.26 -11.64
CA TYR A 42 22.09 6.55 -10.74
C TYR A 42 21.87 5.04 -10.80
N HIS A 43 20.66 4.54 -10.49
CA HIS A 43 20.37 3.11 -10.53
C HIS A 43 20.56 2.48 -11.91
N PHE A 44 20.27 3.23 -12.98
CA PHE A 44 20.50 2.72 -14.33
C PHE A 44 22.00 2.60 -14.63
N LEU A 45 22.78 3.64 -14.34
CA LEU A 45 24.19 3.70 -14.70
C LEU A 45 25.08 2.83 -13.83
N ILE A 46 24.70 2.53 -12.58
CA ILE A 46 25.45 1.58 -11.72
C ILE A 46 25.26 0.13 -12.14
N ASN A 47 24.25 -0.21 -12.95
CA ASN A 47 24.01 -1.59 -13.43
C ASN A 47 24.93 -1.96 -14.62
N ASP A 48 26.21 -1.61 -14.51
CA ASP A 48 27.28 -2.01 -15.43
C ASP A 48 28.41 -2.66 -14.63
N ASP A 49 29.17 -3.56 -15.27
CA ASP A 49 30.29 -4.25 -14.63
C ASP A 49 31.53 -3.36 -14.50
N ARG A 50 31.63 -2.34 -15.38
CA ARG A 50 32.73 -1.37 -15.42
C ARG A 50 32.19 0.04 -15.40
N LEU A 51 32.50 0.77 -14.34
CA LEU A 51 32.01 2.12 -14.10
C LEU A 51 33.16 3.13 -14.09
N THR A 52 32.95 4.29 -14.72
CA THR A 52 33.79 5.47 -14.51
C THR A 52 33.01 6.49 -13.68
N VAL A 53 33.34 6.63 -12.40
CA VAL A 53 32.62 7.48 -11.44
C VAL A 53 33.41 8.77 -11.20
N GLN A 54 32.77 9.91 -11.39
CA GLN A 54 33.37 11.24 -11.18
C GLN A 54 32.86 11.83 -9.85
N ILE A 55 33.77 12.04 -8.90
CA ILE A 55 33.51 12.58 -7.57
C ILE A 55 34.26 13.88 -7.39
N LYS A 56 33.58 14.92 -6.91
CA LYS A 56 34.22 16.12 -6.39
C LYS A 56 34.35 16.01 -4.89
N LYS A 57 35.58 15.98 -4.40
CA LYS A 57 35.90 15.91 -2.98
C LYS A 57 35.49 17.20 -2.27
N ALA A 58 35.25 17.13 -0.97
CA ALA A 58 34.87 18.29 -0.16
C ALA A 58 35.89 19.46 -0.17
N ASP A 59 37.16 19.17 -0.48
CA ASP A 59 38.24 20.17 -0.66
C ASP A 59 38.23 20.84 -2.05
N GLY A 60 37.37 20.37 -2.96
CA GLY A 60 37.18 20.90 -4.30
C GLY A 60 37.96 20.17 -5.40
N GLU A 61 38.72 19.13 -5.08
CA GLU A 61 39.41 18.30 -6.07
C GLU A 61 38.43 17.37 -6.82
N ASP A 62 38.57 17.28 -8.14
CA ASP A 62 37.79 16.35 -8.97
C ASP A 62 38.58 15.05 -9.16
N TRP A 63 37.98 13.93 -8.76
CA TRP A 63 38.55 12.58 -8.81
C TRP A 63 37.71 11.71 -9.76
N GLU A 64 38.37 10.87 -10.55
CA GLU A 64 37.73 9.89 -11.43
C GLU A 64 38.17 8.49 -10.99
N TYR A 65 37.20 7.64 -10.69
CA TYR A 65 37.41 6.25 -10.26
C TYR A 65 36.97 5.31 -11.37
N GLU A 66 37.84 4.37 -11.74
CA GLU A 66 37.47 3.21 -12.54
C GLU A 66 37.15 2.05 -11.60
N ILE A 67 35.89 1.59 -11.61
CA ILE A 67 35.36 0.57 -10.71
C ILE A 67 34.98 -0.64 -11.55
N GLU A 68 35.43 -1.83 -11.14
CA GLU A 68 35.01 -3.12 -11.71
C GLU A 68 34.29 -3.87 -10.60
N LYS A 69 33.01 -4.21 -10.80
CA LYS A 69 32.12 -4.76 -9.77
C LYS A 69 31.20 -5.82 -10.33
N ASP A 70 30.57 -6.59 -9.45
CA ASP A 70 29.50 -7.49 -9.89
C ASP A 70 28.27 -6.68 -10.34
N TYR A 71 27.53 -7.21 -11.31
CA TYR A 71 26.41 -6.50 -11.97
C TYR A 71 25.39 -5.94 -10.98
N TYR A 72 25.11 -6.67 -9.89
CA TYR A 72 24.13 -6.31 -8.86
C TYR A 72 24.72 -5.65 -7.61
N GLU A 73 26.04 -5.47 -7.55
CA GLU A 73 26.70 -4.85 -6.41
C GLU A 73 26.46 -3.33 -6.42
N ASP A 74 25.99 -2.78 -5.31
CA ASP A 74 25.82 -1.33 -5.16
C ASP A 74 27.17 -0.68 -4.81
N LEU A 75 27.32 0.62 -5.10
CA LEU A 75 28.49 1.37 -4.66
C LEU A 75 28.46 1.67 -3.15
N GLY A 76 27.28 1.62 -2.52
CA GLY A 76 27.08 1.91 -1.09
C GLY A 76 27.06 3.41 -0.77
N ILE A 77 26.63 4.24 -1.72
CA ILE A 77 26.53 5.70 -1.56
C ILE A 77 25.14 6.08 -1.07
N ILE A 78 25.05 6.78 0.06
CA ILE A 78 23.81 7.28 0.64
C ILE A 78 23.70 8.78 0.37
N PHE A 79 22.64 9.20 -0.32
CA PHE A 79 22.38 10.60 -0.64
C PHE A 79 21.46 11.28 0.39
N GLU A 80 21.61 12.60 0.55
CA GLU A 80 20.79 13.41 1.49
C GLU A 80 19.29 13.31 1.19
N ASN A 81 18.93 13.22 -0.09
CA ASN A 81 17.59 12.90 -0.55
C ASN A 81 17.66 11.63 -1.39
N GLY A 82 16.88 10.61 -1.02
CA GLY A 82 16.83 9.33 -1.74
C GLY A 82 16.42 9.46 -3.21
N LEU A 83 15.78 10.58 -3.60
CA LEU A 83 15.47 10.88 -5.00
C LEU A 83 16.58 11.61 -5.77
N MET A 84 17.66 12.00 -5.09
CA MET A 84 18.76 12.84 -5.61
C MET A 84 18.29 14.16 -6.25
N ASP A 85 17.08 14.61 -5.90
CA ASP A 85 16.50 15.89 -6.31
C ASP A 85 15.27 16.17 -5.45
N ASP A 86 14.80 17.42 -5.41
CA ASP A 86 13.63 17.80 -4.62
C ASP A 86 12.37 17.02 -5.02
N TYR A 87 11.51 16.75 -4.03
CA TYR A 87 10.22 16.10 -4.24
C TYR A 87 9.28 16.99 -5.05
N ARG A 88 8.64 16.43 -6.09
CA ARG A 88 7.64 17.17 -6.87
C ARG A 88 6.27 17.02 -6.23
N SER A 89 5.70 18.13 -5.76
CA SER A 89 4.34 18.12 -5.20
C SER A 89 3.27 18.06 -6.30
N CYS A 90 2.18 17.36 -6.00
CA CYS A 90 1.01 17.29 -6.87
C CYS A 90 0.38 18.68 -7.07
N THR A 91 0.13 19.03 -8.33
CA THR A 91 -0.51 20.31 -8.68
C THR A 91 -2.04 20.20 -8.85
N ASN A 92 -2.59 18.98 -8.73
CA ASN A 92 -4.02 18.73 -8.86
C ASN A 92 -4.80 19.16 -7.60
N LYS A 93 -6.06 19.53 -7.80
CA LYS A 93 -7.02 19.85 -6.73
C LYS A 93 -8.25 18.97 -6.87
N CYS A 94 -8.01 17.67 -6.77
CA CYS A 94 -9.04 16.66 -7.03
C CYS A 94 -10.23 16.81 -6.08
N ILE A 95 -11.45 16.67 -6.60
CA ILE A 95 -12.68 16.75 -5.79
C ILE A 95 -12.74 15.67 -4.68
N PHE A 96 -12.00 14.57 -4.87
CA PHE A 96 -11.89 13.42 -3.98
C PHE A 96 -10.55 13.35 -3.23
N CYS A 97 -9.70 14.39 -3.29
CA CYS A 97 -8.37 14.37 -2.67
C CYS A 97 -8.47 14.06 -1.17
N PHE A 98 -7.83 12.98 -0.72
CA PHE A 98 -7.81 12.60 0.69
C PHE A 98 -7.00 13.57 1.55
N ILE A 99 -5.90 14.10 1.01
CA ILE A 99 -5.03 15.05 1.70
C ILE A 99 -5.76 16.37 2.00
N ASP A 100 -6.63 16.85 1.10
CA ASP A 100 -7.42 18.08 1.30
C ASP A 100 -8.47 17.97 2.41
N GLN A 101 -8.79 16.74 2.83
CA GLN A 101 -9.74 16.45 3.91
C GLN A 101 -9.04 15.88 5.16
N MET A 102 -7.75 16.12 5.31
CA MET A 102 -7.02 15.81 6.54
C MET A 102 -7.35 16.82 7.65
N PRO A 103 -7.44 16.40 8.92
CA PRO A 103 -7.59 17.32 10.04
C PRO A 103 -6.40 18.29 10.11
N PRO A 104 -6.58 19.51 10.64
CA PRO A 104 -5.46 20.43 10.88
C PRO A 104 -4.61 19.99 12.08
N GLY A 105 -3.34 20.38 12.10
CA GLY A 105 -2.43 20.19 13.24
C GLY A 105 -1.83 18.78 13.35
N MET A 106 -1.87 17.99 12.28
CA MET A 106 -1.09 16.76 12.15
C MET A 106 0.34 17.07 11.70
N ARG A 107 1.19 16.05 11.65
CA ARG A 107 2.56 16.16 11.13
C ARG A 107 2.58 16.61 9.66
N ASP A 108 3.57 17.43 9.32
CA ASP A 108 3.68 18.07 8.00
C ASP A 108 3.75 17.06 6.84
N THR A 109 4.37 15.90 7.06
CA THR A 109 4.50 14.84 6.05
C THR A 109 3.16 14.27 5.58
N LEU A 110 2.11 14.32 6.42
CA LEU A 110 0.77 13.85 6.05
C LEU A 110 0.02 14.81 5.12
N TYR A 111 0.47 16.07 5.01
CA TYR A 111 -0.13 17.06 4.10
C TYR A 111 0.59 17.14 2.76
N PHE A 112 1.69 16.40 2.59
CA PHE A 112 2.39 16.33 1.32
C PHE A 112 1.55 15.56 0.30
N LYS A 113 1.26 16.19 -0.84
CA LYS A 113 0.58 15.54 -1.95
C LYS A 113 1.62 15.03 -2.93
N ASP A 114 1.74 13.73 -3.04
CA ASP A 114 2.63 13.11 -4.02
C ASP A 114 1.95 12.95 -5.39
N ASP A 115 2.71 13.21 -6.44
CA ASP A 115 2.42 12.91 -7.86
C ASP A 115 3.75 12.80 -8.64
N ASP A 116 4.82 12.36 -7.95
CA ASP A 116 6.16 12.22 -8.51
C ASP A 116 6.32 10.84 -9.18
N SER A 117 6.66 10.84 -10.47
CA SER A 117 6.87 9.59 -11.21
C SER A 117 8.00 8.73 -10.66
N ARG A 118 8.95 9.33 -9.93
CA ARG A 118 10.05 8.58 -9.33
C ARG A 118 9.58 7.67 -8.21
N LEU A 119 8.65 8.17 -7.42
CA LEU A 119 8.05 7.43 -6.32
C LEU A 119 7.06 6.37 -6.81
N SER A 120 6.50 6.51 -8.01
CA SER A 120 5.71 5.45 -8.64
C SER A 120 6.52 4.16 -8.84
N PHE A 121 7.76 4.28 -9.31
CA PHE A 121 8.63 3.13 -9.50
C PHE A 121 9.25 2.65 -8.19
N LEU A 122 9.76 3.56 -7.35
CA LEU A 122 10.50 3.20 -6.13
C LEU A 122 9.60 2.73 -5.00
N GLN A 123 8.36 3.22 -4.93
CA GLN A 123 7.47 3.03 -3.79
C GLN A 123 6.06 2.60 -4.20
N GLY A 124 5.80 2.34 -5.48
CA GLY A 124 4.48 1.93 -5.96
C GLY A 124 3.44 3.06 -5.97
N ASN A 125 3.82 4.32 -5.79
CA ASN A 125 2.86 5.42 -5.71
C ASN A 125 2.09 5.63 -7.03
N TYR A 126 0.82 6.01 -6.94
CA TYR A 126 -0.01 6.24 -8.11
C TYR A 126 0.15 7.67 -8.64
N ILE A 127 0.49 7.81 -9.93
CA ILE A 127 0.64 9.11 -10.59
C ILE A 127 -0.49 9.41 -11.56
N THR A 128 -0.87 10.68 -11.64
CA THR A 128 -1.94 11.16 -12.52
C THR A 128 -1.47 11.48 -13.94
N LEU A 129 -0.16 11.36 -14.21
CA LEU A 129 0.54 11.74 -15.45
C LEU A 129 0.50 13.25 -15.78
N THR A 130 -0.13 14.08 -14.93
CA THR A 130 -0.21 15.53 -15.17
C THR A 130 1.09 16.24 -14.91
N ASN A 131 1.86 15.77 -13.92
CA ASN A 131 3.18 16.31 -13.59
C ASN A 131 4.32 15.62 -14.38
N LEU A 132 4.02 14.63 -15.23
CA LEU A 132 5.02 13.91 -16.02
C LEU A 132 5.38 14.70 -17.28
N SER A 133 6.63 15.12 -17.44
CA SER A 133 7.10 15.77 -18.66
C SER A 133 7.37 14.76 -19.79
N ASP A 134 7.48 15.23 -21.03
CA ASP A 134 7.86 14.34 -22.15
C ASP A 134 9.27 13.77 -21.97
N ALA A 135 10.19 14.53 -21.36
CA ALA A 135 11.54 14.05 -21.04
C ALA A 135 11.53 12.96 -19.96
N ASP A 136 10.69 13.10 -18.93
CA ASP A 136 10.52 12.05 -17.91
C ASP A 136 9.92 10.78 -18.54
N LEU A 137 8.95 10.94 -19.44
CA LEU A 137 8.35 9.83 -20.19
C LEU A 137 9.37 9.13 -21.10
N ASP A 138 10.24 9.87 -21.79
CA ASP A 138 11.32 9.30 -22.59
C ASP A 138 12.30 8.49 -21.73
N ARG A 139 12.61 8.97 -20.52
CA ARG A 139 13.48 8.27 -19.56
C ARG A 139 12.84 6.97 -19.07
N ILE A 140 11.57 7.00 -18.70
CA ILE A 140 10.78 5.81 -18.35
C ILE A 140 10.88 4.75 -19.47
N ILE A 141 10.67 5.18 -20.72
CA ILE A 141 10.70 4.28 -21.88
C ILE A 141 12.12 3.75 -22.13
N ARG A 142 13.13 4.61 -22.05
CA ARG A 142 14.54 4.28 -22.28
C ARG A 142 15.05 3.26 -21.26
N TYR A 143 14.71 3.46 -19.98
CA TYR A 143 15.16 2.59 -18.89
C TYR A 143 14.21 1.43 -18.61
N LYS A 144 13.09 1.33 -19.35
CA LYS A 144 12.06 0.30 -19.15
C LYS A 144 11.56 0.25 -17.71
N LEU A 145 11.34 1.42 -17.10
CA LEU A 145 10.83 1.51 -15.74
C LEU A 145 9.39 0.97 -15.71
N ALA A 146 9.22 -0.18 -15.08
CA ALA A 146 7.95 -0.90 -14.98
C ALA A 146 7.90 -1.71 -13.66
N PRO A 147 6.71 -1.95 -13.10
CA PRO A 147 5.41 -1.43 -13.52
C PRO A 147 5.20 0.05 -13.13
N ILE A 148 4.30 0.74 -13.82
CA ILE A 148 3.88 2.11 -13.48
C ILE A 148 2.43 2.13 -12.99
N ASN A 149 2.21 2.76 -11.83
CA ASN A 149 0.90 2.85 -11.22
C ASN A 149 0.23 4.18 -11.59
N ILE A 150 -0.92 4.12 -12.26
CA ILE A 150 -1.57 5.26 -12.92
C ILE A 150 -2.94 5.57 -12.29
N SER A 151 -3.08 6.77 -11.74
CA SER A 151 -4.34 7.35 -11.26
C SER A 151 -5.19 7.87 -12.44
N VAL A 152 -6.02 7.01 -13.01
CA VAL A 152 -6.83 7.31 -14.20
C VAL A 152 -8.09 8.08 -13.82
N HIS A 153 -8.87 7.51 -12.89
CA HIS A 153 -10.18 7.99 -12.40
C HIS A 153 -11.31 8.07 -13.44
N THR A 154 -11.04 8.50 -14.67
CA THR A 154 -11.97 8.43 -15.81
C THR A 154 -11.20 8.61 -17.12
N THR A 155 -11.60 7.92 -18.19
CA THR A 155 -11.03 8.13 -19.54
C THR A 155 -11.72 9.26 -20.31
N ASN A 156 -12.73 9.90 -19.71
CA ASN A 156 -13.41 11.06 -20.29
C ASN A 156 -12.59 12.33 -20.07
N PRO A 157 -12.02 12.96 -21.12
CA PRO A 157 -11.10 14.10 -20.94
C PRO A 157 -11.73 15.29 -20.22
N ASP A 158 -12.97 15.64 -20.56
CA ASP A 158 -13.68 16.79 -19.96
C ASP A 158 -14.04 16.51 -18.50
N LEU A 159 -14.47 15.29 -18.19
CA LEU A 159 -14.75 14.88 -16.82
C LEU A 159 -13.46 14.82 -16.00
N ARG A 160 -12.37 14.34 -16.58
CA ARG A 160 -11.06 14.28 -15.93
C ARG A 160 -10.56 15.67 -15.54
N VAL A 161 -10.65 16.65 -16.44
CA VAL A 161 -10.33 18.06 -16.13
C VAL A 161 -11.17 18.59 -14.97
N LYS A 162 -12.47 18.28 -14.93
CA LYS A 162 -13.37 18.68 -13.84
C LYS A 162 -13.01 18.02 -12.51
N MET A 163 -12.76 16.71 -12.54
CA MET A 163 -12.49 15.90 -11.33
C MET A 163 -11.15 16.24 -10.69
N LEU A 164 -10.08 16.42 -11.48
CA LEU A 164 -8.75 16.78 -10.97
C LEU A 164 -8.57 18.29 -10.79
N HIS A 165 -9.50 19.09 -11.31
CA HIS A 165 -9.41 20.55 -11.38
C HIS A 165 -8.11 21.03 -12.02
N ASN A 166 -7.69 20.36 -13.10
CA ASN A 166 -6.46 20.62 -13.85
C ASN A 166 -6.74 20.58 -15.34
N ARG A 167 -6.48 21.69 -16.04
CA ARG A 167 -6.73 21.85 -17.48
C ARG A 167 -5.94 20.87 -18.36
N PHE A 168 -4.79 20.38 -17.89
CA PHE A 168 -3.95 19.44 -18.62
C PHE A 168 -4.34 17.97 -18.39
N ALA A 169 -5.25 17.69 -17.45
CA ALA A 169 -5.61 16.33 -17.08
C ALA A 169 -6.28 15.56 -18.23
N GLY A 170 -7.02 16.23 -19.11
CA GLY A 170 -7.62 15.57 -20.27
C GLY A 170 -6.59 15.00 -21.24
N ASP A 171 -5.54 15.78 -21.55
CA ASP A 171 -4.50 15.38 -22.50
C ASP A 171 -3.44 14.45 -21.89
N ALA A 172 -3.22 14.52 -20.58
CA ALA A 172 -2.20 13.72 -19.91
C ALA A 172 -2.39 12.20 -20.09
N LEU A 173 -3.64 11.72 -20.25
CA LEU A 173 -3.91 10.29 -20.47
C LEU A 173 -3.39 9.77 -21.82
N LYS A 174 -3.15 10.63 -22.80
CA LYS A 174 -2.56 10.23 -24.10
C LYS A 174 -1.14 9.66 -23.93
N LYS A 175 -0.48 9.92 -22.79
CA LYS A 175 0.83 9.33 -22.46
C LYS A 175 0.75 7.82 -22.24
N ILE A 176 -0.43 7.27 -21.90
CA ILE A 176 -0.65 5.82 -21.81
C ILE A 176 -0.37 5.14 -23.15
N ASP A 177 -0.75 5.78 -24.27
CA ASP A 177 -0.48 5.23 -25.61
C ASP A 177 1.04 5.05 -25.83
N ARG A 178 1.84 6.04 -25.42
CA ARG A 178 3.32 5.98 -25.54
C ARG A 178 3.94 4.90 -24.65
N LEU A 179 3.43 4.72 -23.43
CA LEU A 179 3.87 3.66 -22.51
C LEU A 179 3.52 2.28 -23.06
N TYR A 180 2.29 2.13 -23.58
CA TYR A 180 1.82 0.90 -24.21
C TYR A 180 2.64 0.53 -25.44
N ASP A 181 2.89 1.48 -26.35
CA ASP A 181 3.71 1.25 -27.55
C ASP A 181 5.15 0.86 -27.20
N ALA A 182 5.64 1.31 -26.04
CA ALA A 182 6.95 0.92 -25.50
C ALA A 182 6.93 -0.42 -24.73
N GLY A 183 5.77 -1.05 -24.55
CA GLY A 183 5.62 -2.29 -23.80
C GLY A 183 5.87 -2.15 -22.31
N ILE A 184 5.68 -0.95 -21.74
CA ILE A 184 5.82 -0.70 -20.30
C ILE A 184 4.61 -1.29 -19.57
N GLU A 185 4.86 -2.10 -18.55
CA GLU A 185 3.79 -2.65 -17.71
C GLU A 185 3.19 -1.55 -16.84
N MET A 186 1.86 -1.56 -16.72
CA MET A 186 1.10 -0.51 -16.05
C MET A 186 0.00 -1.11 -15.20
N ASN A 187 -0.27 -0.49 -14.07
CA ASN A 187 -1.48 -0.70 -13.29
C ASN A 187 -2.29 0.59 -13.24
N SER A 188 -3.60 0.47 -13.10
CA SER A 188 -4.49 1.62 -13.07
C SER A 188 -5.42 1.60 -11.88
N GLN A 189 -5.80 2.79 -11.41
CA GLN A 189 -6.77 2.97 -10.33
C GLN A 189 -7.86 3.97 -10.73
N ILE A 190 -9.09 3.65 -10.32
CA ILE A 190 -10.23 4.56 -10.35
C ILE A 190 -10.74 4.76 -8.92
N VAL A 191 -10.70 6.01 -8.45
CA VAL A 191 -11.44 6.44 -7.26
C VAL A 191 -12.84 6.82 -7.73
N LEU A 192 -13.83 6.05 -7.31
CA LEU A 192 -15.20 6.17 -7.75
C LEU A 192 -15.95 7.20 -6.89
N CYS A 193 -16.55 8.17 -7.57
CA CYS A 193 -17.37 9.23 -7.00
C CYS A 193 -18.80 9.09 -7.54
N LYS A 194 -19.74 8.82 -6.63
CA LYS A 194 -21.15 8.60 -6.97
C LYS A 194 -21.75 9.77 -7.76
N GLY A 195 -22.42 9.45 -8.87
CA GLY A 195 -23.05 10.43 -9.77
C GLY A 195 -22.08 11.26 -10.61
N ILE A 196 -20.78 10.91 -10.62
CA ILE A 196 -19.74 11.67 -11.33
C ILE A 196 -19.03 10.79 -12.37
N ASN A 197 -18.34 9.74 -11.91
CA ASN A 197 -17.59 8.81 -12.77
C ASN A 197 -18.00 7.34 -12.56
N ASP A 198 -19.18 7.10 -11.99
CA ASP A 198 -19.81 5.79 -11.89
C ASP A 198 -20.75 5.51 -13.09
N GLY A 199 -21.41 4.34 -13.09
CA GLY A 199 -22.34 3.94 -14.14
C GLY A 199 -21.69 3.89 -15.53
N ASP A 200 -22.29 4.58 -16.51
CA ASP A 200 -21.83 4.57 -17.90
C ASP A 200 -20.40 5.10 -18.08
N GLU A 201 -19.97 6.06 -17.24
CA GLU A 201 -18.61 6.61 -17.30
C GLU A 201 -17.57 5.61 -16.74
N LEU A 202 -17.96 4.80 -15.74
CA LEU A 202 -17.14 3.70 -15.25
C LEU A 202 -16.99 2.62 -16.34
N GLU A 203 -18.11 2.17 -16.93
CA GLU A 203 -18.09 1.16 -17.99
C GLU A 203 -17.28 1.64 -19.20
N ARG A 204 -17.41 2.92 -19.58
CA ARG A 204 -16.56 3.53 -20.61
C ARG A 204 -15.08 3.43 -20.24
N SER A 205 -14.72 3.80 -19.01
CA SER A 205 -13.32 3.84 -18.57
C SER A 205 -12.70 2.44 -18.55
N ILE A 206 -13.43 1.44 -18.05
CA ILE A 206 -12.99 0.04 -18.09
C ILE A 206 -12.78 -0.41 -19.54
N ARG A 207 -13.74 -0.14 -20.43
CA ARG A 207 -13.63 -0.51 -21.85
C ARG A 207 -12.42 0.12 -22.52
N ASP A 208 -12.20 1.41 -22.29
CA ASP A 208 -11.11 2.14 -22.92
C ASP A 208 -9.76 1.62 -22.39
N LEU A 209 -9.64 1.37 -21.08
CA LEU A 209 -8.41 0.83 -20.47
C LEU A 209 -8.12 -0.62 -20.87
N SER A 210 -9.15 -1.45 -21.06
CA SER A 210 -8.99 -2.85 -21.50
C SER A 210 -8.30 -2.99 -22.86
N ARG A 211 -8.22 -1.92 -23.66
CA ARG A 211 -7.52 -1.90 -24.96
C ARG A 211 -6.01 -2.00 -24.80
N TYR A 212 -5.48 -1.62 -23.64
CA TYR A 212 -4.05 -1.65 -23.35
C TYR A 212 -3.58 -3.00 -22.78
N LEU A 213 -4.46 -4.00 -22.71
CA LEU A 213 -4.07 -5.37 -22.37
C LEU A 213 -3.13 -5.95 -23.45
N PRO A 214 -2.08 -6.69 -23.06
CA PRO A 214 -1.77 -7.15 -21.70
C PRO A 214 -0.87 -6.20 -20.88
N HIS A 215 -0.38 -5.09 -21.45
CA HIS A 215 0.56 -4.20 -20.76
C HIS A 215 -0.10 -3.41 -19.61
N MET A 216 -1.38 -3.10 -19.69
CA MET A 216 -2.16 -2.66 -18.52
C MET A 216 -2.61 -3.89 -17.73
N GLN A 217 -1.80 -4.32 -16.77
CA GLN A 217 -1.97 -5.58 -16.04
C GLN A 217 -3.21 -5.58 -15.13
N SER A 218 -3.54 -4.44 -14.52
CA SER A 218 -4.67 -4.37 -13.60
C SER A 218 -5.37 -3.00 -13.57
N LEU A 219 -6.62 -3.01 -13.13
CA LEU A 219 -7.47 -1.87 -12.86
C LEU A 219 -8.19 -2.06 -11.52
N SER A 220 -7.81 -1.31 -10.49
CA SER A 220 -8.51 -1.26 -9.22
C SER A 220 -9.61 -0.20 -9.20
N ILE A 221 -10.77 -0.54 -8.64
CA ILE A 221 -11.91 0.36 -8.44
C ILE A 221 -12.17 0.46 -6.95
N VAL A 222 -11.95 1.65 -6.40
CA VAL A 222 -12.09 1.96 -4.98
C VAL A 222 -13.16 3.04 -4.79
N PRO A 223 -14.06 2.95 -3.81
CA PRO A 223 -14.99 4.04 -3.51
C PRO A 223 -14.24 5.21 -2.87
N VAL A 224 -14.76 6.43 -3.03
CA VAL A 224 -14.15 7.60 -2.38
C VAL A 224 -14.26 7.52 -0.86
N GLY A 225 -13.11 7.65 -0.18
CA GLY A 225 -13.05 7.81 1.27
C GLY A 225 -13.47 9.22 1.71
N LEU A 226 -14.40 9.33 2.66
CA LEU A 226 -14.96 10.62 3.13
C LEU A 226 -14.75 10.80 4.63
N THR A 227 -13.88 11.74 5.01
CA THR A 227 -13.68 12.15 6.40
C THR A 227 -14.72 13.21 6.81
N LYS A 228 -14.83 13.49 8.11
CA LYS A 228 -15.65 14.58 8.66
C LYS A 228 -15.06 15.97 8.40
N TYR A 229 -13.81 16.06 7.91
CA TYR A 229 -13.08 17.33 7.73
C TYR A 229 -13.21 17.93 6.32
N ARG A 230 -14.27 17.58 5.57
CA ARG A 230 -14.50 18.04 4.19
C ARG A 230 -15.16 19.43 4.06
N LYS A 231 -14.96 20.33 5.03
CA LYS A 231 -15.58 21.66 5.00
C LYS A 231 -15.00 22.49 3.84
N ASN A 232 -15.86 23.12 3.04
CA ASN A 232 -15.50 23.92 1.85
C ASN A 232 -14.90 23.10 0.67
N LEU A 233 -14.98 21.77 0.69
CA LEU A 233 -14.62 20.93 -0.45
C LEU A 233 -15.85 20.64 -1.33
N TYR A 234 -15.61 20.06 -2.51
CA TYR A 234 -16.69 19.60 -3.38
C TYR A 234 -17.58 18.58 -2.64
N PRO A 235 -18.92 18.75 -2.67
CA PRO A 235 -19.83 17.85 -1.97
C PRO A 235 -19.84 16.48 -2.67
N LEU A 236 -19.49 15.43 -1.93
CA LEU A 236 -19.50 14.05 -2.41
C LEU A 236 -20.47 13.21 -1.58
N GLU A 237 -21.22 12.35 -2.26
CA GLU A 237 -22.13 11.40 -1.62
C GLU A 237 -21.43 10.06 -1.41
N PRO A 238 -21.60 9.41 -0.24
CA PRO A 238 -21.11 8.06 -0.02
C PRO A 238 -21.94 7.03 -0.81
N PHE A 239 -21.27 5.98 -1.30
CA PHE A 239 -21.94 4.82 -1.87
C PHE A 239 -22.83 4.12 -0.83
N GLN A 240 -24.00 3.66 -1.27
CA GLN A 240 -24.88 2.80 -0.49
C GLN A 240 -24.85 1.37 -1.04
N LYS A 241 -25.50 0.45 -0.33
CA LYS A 241 -25.55 -0.98 -0.68
C LYS A 241 -25.97 -1.25 -2.13
N GLU A 242 -27.05 -0.61 -2.59
CA GLU A 242 -27.55 -0.77 -3.96
C GLU A 242 -26.62 -0.17 -5.01
N ASP A 243 -25.88 0.89 -4.66
CA ASP A 243 -24.89 1.49 -5.55
C ASP A 243 -23.69 0.56 -5.71
N ALA A 244 -23.18 0.02 -4.59
CA ALA A 244 -22.07 -0.92 -4.58
C ALA A 244 -22.39 -2.19 -5.40
N ARG A 245 -23.62 -2.73 -5.29
CA ARG A 245 -24.06 -3.86 -6.11
C ARG A 245 -23.99 -3.59 -7.61
N LYS A 246 -24.43 -2.41 -8.07
CA LYS A 246 -24.34 -2.03 -9.49
C LYS A 246 -22.90 -1.91 -9.98
N VAL A 247 -22.01 -1.41 -9.12
CA VAL A 247 -20.58 -1.34 -9.41
C VAL A 247 -20.02 -2.76 -9.55
N LEU A 248 -20.31 -3.66 -8.62
CA LEU A 248 -19.87 -5.06 -8.68
C LEU A 248 -20.42 -5.78 -9.92
N ASP A 249 -21.68 -5.59 -10.28
CA ASP A 249 -22.26 -6.14 -11.51
C ASP A 249 -21.45 -5.72 -12.76
N THR A 250 -21.04 -4.46 -12.80
CA THR A 250 -20.20 -3.91 -13.89
C THR A 250 -18.81 -4.55 -13.87
N VAL A 251 -18.19 -4.67 -12.69
CA VAL A 251 -16.88 -5.29 -12.52
C VAL A 251 -16.90 -6.76 -12.95
N HIS A 252 -17.83 -7.56 -12.44
CA HIS A 252 -17.94 -9.00 -12.77
C HIS A 252 -18.22 -9.22 -14.26
N LYS A 253 -19.04 -8.37 -14.88
CA LYS A 253 -19.26 -8.39 -16.33
C LYS A 253 -17.94 -8.22 -17.08
N TRP A 254 -17.13 -7.23 -16.72
CA TRP A 254 -15.88 -6.94 -17.41
C TRP A 254 -14.77 -7.94 -17.08
N GLN A 255 -14.71 -8.44 -15.85
CA GLN A 255 -13.81 -9.53 -15.46
C GLN A 255 -13.99 -10.73 -16.38
N LYS A 256 -15.25 -11.14 -16.62
CA LYS A 256 -15.56 -12.23 -17.56
C LYS A 256 -15.10 -11.91 -18.99
N ILE A 257 -15.40 -10.71 -19.49
CA ILE A 257 -15.02 -10.30 -20.86
C ILE A 257 -13.49 -10.31 -21.03
N CYS A 258 -12.75 -9.77 -20.06
CA CYS A 258 -11.30 -9.73 -20.10
C CYS A 258 -10.69 -11.12 -19.97
N HIS A 259 -11.19 -11.96 -19.06
CA HIS A 259 -10.70 -13.32 -18.87
C HIS A 259 -10.92 -14.17 -20.14
N ASP A 260 -12.12 -14.12 -20.73
CA ASP A 260 -12.44 -14.88 -21.95
C ASP A 260 -11.53 -14.49 -23.15
N LYS A 261 -11.04 -13.24 -23.18
CA LYS A 261 -10.26 -12.70 -24.32
C LYS A 261 -8.75 -12.71 -24.09
N HIS A 262 -8.31 -12.50 -22.86
CA HIS A 262 -6.91 -12.24 -22.50
C HIS A 262 -6.38 -13.18 -21.41
N GLY A 263 -7.22 -14.02 -20.81
CA GLY A 263 -6.83 -14.97 -19.76
C GLY A 263 -6.60 -14.34 -18.38
N ILE A 264 -6.94 -13.07 -18.20
CA ILE A 264 -6.85 -12.34 -16.92
C ILE A 264 -8.15 -11.57 -16.66
N HIS A 265 -8.53 -11.43 -15.40
CA HIS A 265 -9.74 -10.71 -15.00
C HIS A 265 -9.58 -9.20 -15.11
N PHE A 266 -8.37 -8.66 -14.95
CA PHE A 266 -7.97 -7.26 -15.17
C PHE A 266 -8.63 -6.22 -14.24
N VAL A 267 -9.94 -6.25 -14.06
CA VAL A 267 -10.71 -5.27 -13.30
C VAL A 267 -11.03 -5.84 -11.92
N HIS A 268 -10.69 -5.13 -10.86
CA HIS A 268 -10.90 -5.59 -9.49
C HIS A 268 -11.54 -4.49 -8.65
N ALA A 269 -12.65 -4.83 -7.99
CA ALA A 269 -13.28 -3.97 -6.98
C ALA A 269 -12.57 -4.14 -5.64
N SER A 270 -12.46 -3.06 -4.86
CA SER A 270 -11.98 -3.14 -3.48
C SER A 270 -12.92 -3.96 -2.59
N ASP A 271 -12.36 -4.51 -1.52
CA ASP A 271 -13.08 -5.30 -0.53
C ASP A 271 -14.21 -4.49 0.13
N GLU A 272 -14.04 -3.16 0.23
CA GLU A 272 -15.06 -2.25 0.73
C GLU A 272 -16.36 -2.31 -0.11
N LEU A 273 -16.27 -2.45 -1.43
CA LEU A 273 -17.45 -2.55 -2.29
C LEU A 273 -18.21 -3.87 -2.06
N TYR A 274 -17.51 -4.98 -1.87
CA TYR A 274 -18.11 -6.28 -1.53
C TYR A 274 -18.83 -6.23 -0.18
N LEU A 275 -18.20 -5.64 0.82
CA LEU A 275 -18.79 -5.48 2.14
C LEU A 275 -19.99 -4.53 2.15
N LEU A 276 -19.90 -3.38 1.46
CA LEU A 276 -21.02 -2.45 1.30
C LEU A 276 -22.21 -3.11 0.59
N ALA A 277 -21.95 -3.94 -0.42
CA ALA A 277 -22.97 -4.68 -1.16
C ALA A 277 -23.59 -5.85 -0.36
N GLU A 278 -22.96 -6.24 0.75
CA GLU A 278 -23.17 -7.52 1.44
C GLU A 278 -23.15 -8.69 0.44
N SER A 279 -22.10 -8.73 -0.37
CA SER A 279 -21.83 -9.79 -1.35
C SER A 279 -20.68 -10.65 -0.87
N ASP A 280 -20.70 -11.93 -1.23
CA ASP A 280 -19.54 -12.80 -1.07
C ASP A 280 -18.36 -12.29 -1.92
N PHE A 281 -17.15 -12.51 -1.42
CA PHE A 281 -15.92 -12.27 -2.16
C PHE A 281 -15.76 -13.30 -3.29
N PRO A 282 -15.18 -12.93 -4.43
CA PRO A 282 -14.83 -13.88 -5.47
C PRO A 282 -13.73 -14.84 -4.99
N SER A 283 -13.55 -15.95 -5.69
CA SER A 283 -12.45 -16.88 -5.39
C SER A 283 -11.09 -16.25 -5.72
N GLU A 284 -10.03 -16.81 -5.14
CA GLU A 284 -8.65 -16.36 -5.33
C GLU A 284 -8.24 -16.18 -6.81
N GLU A 285 -8.72 -17.06 -7.70
CA GLU A 285 -8.44 -17.01 -9.14
C GLU A 285 -8.85 -15.68 -9.81
N TYR A 286 -9.82 -14.95 -9.25
CA TYR A 286 -10.30 -13.67 -9.78
C TYR A 286 -9.40 -12.48 -9.46
N TYR A 287 -8.38 -12.68 -8.61
CA TYR A 287 -7.47 -11.61 -8.17
C TYR A 287 -6.19 -11.54 -8.99
N ASP A 288 -6.00 -12.42 -9.97
CA ASP A 288 -4.84 -12.44 -10.88
C ASP A 288 -3.48 -12.33 -10.14
N GLY A 289 -3.36 -12.97 -8.96
CA GLY A 289 -2.16 -12.92 -8.13
C GLY A 289 -2.07 -11.73 -7.15
N TYR A 290 -3.20 -11.07 -6.84
CA TYR A 290 -3.30 -10.03 -5.81
C TYR A 290 -2.42 -8.79 -6.03
N GLY A 291 -2.20 -8.38 -7.29
CA GLY A 291 -1.35 -7.23 -7.63
C GLY A 291 -1.86 -5.85 -7.16
N GLN A 292 -2.98 -5.78 -6.43
CA GLN A 292 -3.66 -4.55 -6.03
C GLN A 292 -3.99 -4.50 -4.52
N LEU A 293 -3.30 -5.29 -3.68
CA LEU A 293 -3.52 -5.33 -2.22
C LEU A 293 -3.42 -3.94 -1.57
N GLU A 294 -2.45 -3.12 -1.99
CA GLU A 294 -2.25 -1.75 -1.48
C GLU A 294 -3.47 -0.84 -1.69
N ASN A 295 -4.33 -1.17 -2.67
CA ASN A 295 -5.57 -0.47 -2.96
C ASN A 295 -6.80 -1.10 -2.27
N GLY A 296 -6.59 -2.00 -1.32
CA GLY A 296 -7.66 -2.67 -0.60
C GLY A 296 -8.41 -3.70 -1.46
N VAL A 297 -7.75 -4.30 -2.43
CA VAL A 297 -8.30 -5.35 -3.29
C VAL A 297 -7.75 -6.70 -2.85
N GLY A 298 -8.61 -7.56 -2.30
CA GLY A 298 -8.27 -8.94 -1.95
C GLY A 298 -7.58 -9.12 -0.60
N MET A 299 -7.49 -8.08 0.23
CA MET A 299 -6.86 -8.17 1.55
C MET A 299 -7.63 -9.11 2.50
N ILE A 300 -8.97 -9.00 2.52
CA ILE A 300 -9.84 -9.85 3.34
C ILE A 300 -9.80 -11.31 2.92
N PRO A 301 -10.06 -11.67 1.63
CA PRO A 301 -10.05 -13.06 1.23
C PRO A 301 -8.67 -13.71 1.35
N LEU A 302 -7.59 -12.96 1.12
CA LEU A 302 -6.23 -13.47 1.32
C LEU A 302 -5.98 -13.79 2.80
N LEU A 303 -6.26 -12.84 3.70
CA LEU A 303 -6.14 -13.04 5.15
C LEU A 303 -6.96 -14.24 5.63
N GLU A 304 -8.19 -14.40 5.11
CA GLU A 304 -9.03 -15.54 5.42
C GLU A 304 -8.42 -16.85 4.95
N SER A 305 -7.93 -16.91 3.70
CA SER A 305 -7.35 -18.12 3.12
C SER A 305 -6.14 -18.59 3.91
N GLU A 306 -5.16 -17.70 4.09
CA GLU A 306 -3.92 -17.98 4.81
C GLU A 306 -4.21 -18.44 6.25
N PHE A 307 -5.10 -17.76 6.97
CA PHE A 307 -5.42 -18.13 8.35
C PHE A 307 -6.12 -19.50 8.45
N MET A 308 -7.00 -19.81 7.50
CA MET A 308 -7.70 -21.09 7.45
C MET A 308 -6.77 -22.24 7.06
N GLU A 309 -5.76 -22.00 6.24
CA GLU A 309 -4.69 -22.96 5.96
C GLU A 309 -3.92 -23.32 7.24
N CYS A 310 -3.48 -22.32 8.03
CA CYS A 310 -2.82 -22.56 9.32
C CYS A 310 -3.68 -23.43 10.26
N LEU A 311 -4.98 -23.12 10.34
CA LEU A 311 -5.93 -23.88 11.16
C LEU A 311 -6.10 -25.34 10.69
N ASN A 312 -6.08 -25.58 9.39
CA ASN A 312 -6.25 -26.91 8.83
C ASN A 312 -4.99 -27.75 9.03
N ASP A 313 -3.80 -27.15 8.85
CA ASP A 313 -2.53 -27.81 9.11
C ASP A 313 -2.42 -28.29 10.56
N GLU A 314 -2.82 -27.46 11.54
CA GLU A 314 -2.82 -27.86 12.95
C GLU A 314 -3.77 -29.04 13.21
N LYS A 315 -4.98 -29.02 12.61
CA LYS A 315 -5.94 -30.13 12.75
C LYS A 315 -5.36 -31.42 12.18
N GLU A 316 -4.77 -31.40 11.00
CA GLU A 316 -4.16 -32.57 10.40
C GLU A 316 -2.99 -33.13 11.23
N HIS A 317 -2.15 -32.26 11.78
CA HIS A 317 -1.06 -32.66 12.68
C HIS A 317 -1.60 -33.27 13.99
N SER A 318 -2.69 -32.73 14.54
CA SER A 318 -3.34 -33.26 15.74
C SER A 318 -3.94 -34.66 15.53
N ASP A 319 -4.52 -34.90 14.34
CA ASP A 319 -5.11 -36.19 13.94
C ASP A 319 -4.04 -37.24 13.65
N ARG A 320 -2.97 -36.88 12.94
CA ARG A 320 -1.84 -37.78 12.64
C ARG A 320 -1.02 -38.14 13.88
N SER A 321 -0.91 -37.22 14.85
CA SER A 321 -0.20 -37.47 16.12
C SER A 321 -1.00 -38.29 17.14
N GLY A 322 -2.24 -38.69 16.81
CA GLY A 322 -3.07 -39.54 17.67
C GLY A 322 -3.51 -38.86 18.98
N LYS A 323 -3.41 -37.52 19.08
CA LYS A 323 -3.87 -36.76 20.25
C LYS A 323 -5.40 -36.78 20.40
N HIS A 324 -6.13 -37.21 19.37
CA HIS A 324 -7.56 -37.56 19.43
C HIS A 324 -7.85 -38.97 19.96
N GLY A 325 -6.84 -39.71 20.45
CA GLY A 325 -7.06 -40.90 21.25
C GLY A 325 -7.72 -40.51 22.58
N PHE A 326 -9.02 -40.79 22.72
CA PHE A 326 -9.80 -40.75 23.97
C PHE A 326 -9.07 -41.53 25.09
N SER A 327 -8.10 -40.89 25.75
CA SER A 327 -7.47 -41.44 26.94
C SER A 327 -8.33 -41.06 28.14
N PHE A 328 -9.23 -41.96 28.53
CA PHE A 328 -10.07 -41.87 29.73
C PHE A 328 -9.27 -41.73 31.06
N PHE A 329 -7.94 -41.69 31.03
CA PHE A 329 -7.08 -41.73 32.22
C PHE A 329 -5.89 -40.76 32.19
N ARG A 330 -6.05 -39.56 31.63
CA ARG A 330 -5.14 -38.44 31.92
C ARG A 330 -5.94 -37.24 32.41
N LYS A 331 -5.82 -36.90 33.70
CA LYS A 331 -6.28 -35.60 34.20
C LYS A 331 -5.61 -34.52 33.33
N PRO A 332 -6.37 -33.61 32.69
CA PRO A 332 -5.77 -32.47 32.03
C PRO A 332 -4.91 -31.74 33.06
N ALA A 333 -3.65 -31.44 32.73
CA ALA A 333 -2.92 -30.43 33.48
C ALA A 333 -3.76 -29.14 33.46
N PRO A 334 -3.79 -28.33 34.52
CA PRO A 334 -4.52 -27.07 34.50
C PRO A 334 -3.90 -26.17 33.42
N MET A 335 -4.46 -26.19 32.22
CA MET A 335 -4.10 -25.26 31.15
C MET A 335 -4.61 -23.88 31.58
N LYS A 336 -3.69 -22.93 31.67
CA LYS A 336 -4.00 -21.55 32.04
C LYS A 336 -4.89 -20.98 30.93
N LYS A 337 -6.16 -20.72 31.24
CA LYS A 337 -7.06 -20.05 30.30
C LYS A 337 -6.48 -18.68 29.97
N GLN A 338 -6.29 -18.39 28.69
CA GLN A 338 -5.85 -17.09 28.22
C GLN A 338 -7.03 -16.34 27.61
N THR A 339 -7.05 -15.01 27.75
CA THR A 339 -7.96 -14.13 27.02
C THR A 339 -7.13 -13.20 26.16
N VAL A 340 -7.37 -13.22 24.85
CA VAL A 340 -6.70 -12.37 23.87
C VAL A 340 -7.73 -11.43 23.25
N SER A 341 -7.38 -10.16 23.13
CA SER A 341 -8.23 -9.17 22.48
C SER A 341 -7.64 -8.76 21.14
N ILE A 342 -8.48 -8.53 20.15
CA ILE A 342 -8.13 -7.93 18.87
C ILE A 342 -8.90 -6.63 18.76
N ALA A 343 -8.24 -5.53 18.40
CA ALA A 343 -8.93 -4.30 18.02
C ALA A 343 -8.67 -3.97 16.55
N THR A 344 -9.74 -3.65 15.82
CA THR A 344 -9.67 -3.39 14.39
C THR A 344 -10.72 -2.37 13.93
N GLY A 345 -10.59 -1.93 12.67
CA GLY A 345 -11.60 -1.12 12.02
C GLY A 345 -12.88 -1.90 11.71
N ARG A 346 -13.98 -1.17 11.60
CA ARG A 346 -15.32 -1.73 11.30
C ARG A 346 -15.35 -2.64 10.07
N LEU A 347 -14.50 -2.36 9.08
CA LEU A 347 -14.45 -3.12 7.83
C LEU A 347 -14.01 -4.58 8.06
N ALA A 348 -12.99 -4.81 8.90
CA ALA A 348 -12.41 -6.14 9.12
C ALA A 348 -13.02 -6.91 10.31
N ALA A 349 -13.73 -6.23 11.22
CA ALA A 349 -14.28 -6.82 12.43
C ALA A 349 -15.15 -8.09 12.20
N PRO A 350 -16.04 -8.15 11.20
CA PRO A 350 -16.84 -9.36 10.94
C PRO A 350 -15.98 -10.58 10.59
N LEU A 351 -14.94 -10.40 9.77
CA LEU A 351 -14.01 -11.46 9.41
C LEU A 351 -13.24 -11.94 10.64
N LEU A 352 -12.64 -11.00 11.40
CA LEU A 352 -11.84 -11.37 12.57
C LEU A 352 -12.69 -12.11 13.62
N ARG A 353 -13.98 -11.78 13.78
CA ARG A 353 -14.91 -12.54 14.62
C ARG A 353 -15.09 -13.97 14.10
N LYS A 354 -15.28 -14.15 12.78
CA LYS A 354 -15.39 -15.47 12.13
C LYS A 354 -14.13 -16.32 12.37
N LEU A 355 -12.95 -15.76 12.09
CA LEU A 355 -11.66 -16.43 12.27
C LEU A 355 -11.40 -16.76 13.75
N SER A 356 -11.69 -15.83 14.66
CA SER A 356 -11.57 -16.03 16.10
C SER A 356 -12.44 -17.19 16.59
N LEU A 357 -13.68 -17.30 16.10
CA LEU A 357 -14.56 -18.42 16.46
C LEU A 357 -13.99 -19.76 15.97
N ALA A 358 -13.50 -19.82 14.72
CA ALA A 358 -12.87 -21.01 14.18
C ALA A 358 -11.62 -21.42 14.98
N PHE A 359 -10.80 -20.44 15.36
CA PHE A 359 -9.62 -20.65 16.19
C PHE A 359 -9.97 -21.20 17.58
N MET A 360 -10.94 -20.61 18.27
CA MET A 360 -11.38 -21.06 19.60
C MET A 360 -11.96 -22.48 19.59
N CYS A 361 -12.44 -22.99 18.44
CA CYS A 361 -12.85 -24.39 18.32
C CYS A 361 -11.66 -25.36 18.35
N VAL A 362 -10.50 -24.94 17.83
CA VAL A 362 -9.26 -25.73 17.83
C VAL A 362 -8.51 -25.56 19.16
N HIS A 363 -8.51 -24.34 19.71
CA HIS A 363 -7.79 -23.94 20.92
C HIS A 363 -8.76 -23.49 22.03
N PRO A 364 -9.46 -24.42 22.71
CA PRO A 364 -10.55 -24.08 23.66
C PRO A 364 -10.07 -23.43 24.97
N ASP A 365 -8.77 -23.38 25.21
CA ASP A 365 -8.12 -22.73 26.34
C ASP A 365 -7.83 -21.24 26.09
N ILE A 366 -7.94 -20.78 24.84
CA ILE A 366 -7.77 -19.38 24.45
C ILE A 366 -9.15 -18.80 24.14
N ARG A 367 -9.52 -17.74 24.86
CA ARG A 367 -10.72 -16.95 24.57
C ARG A 367 -10.32 -15.71 23.79
N ILE A 368 -10.95 -15.47 22.64
CA ILE A 368 -10.67 -14.30 21.81
C ILE A 368 -11.85 -13.33 21.87
N GLN A 369 -11.55 -12.04 22.03
CA GLN A 369 -12.51 -10.95 21.96
C GLN A 369 -12.14 -10.02 20.80
N VAL A 370 -13.11 -9.64 19.97
CA VAL A 370 -12.88 -8.73 18.84
C VAL A 370 -13.62 -7.43 19.07
N PHE A 371 -12.86 -6.36 19.26
CA PHE A 371 -13.33 -5.00 19.45
C PHE A 371 -13.32 -4.25 18.12
N GLU A 372 -14.48 -3.71 17.78
CA GLU A 372 -14.67 -2.83 16.64
C GLU A 372 -14.48 -1.39 17.09
N ILE A 373 -13.45 -0.74 16.59
CA ILE A 373 -13.10 0.63 17.00
C ILE A 373 -13.77 1.62 16.04
N PRO A 374 -14.71 2.45 16.52
CA PRO A 374 -15.26 3.54 15.73
C PRO A 374 -14.20 4.61 15.49
N ASN A 375 -14.06 5.06 14.24
CA ASN A 375 -13.14 6.15 13.91
C ASN A 375 -13.80 7.50 14.26
N HIS A 376 -13.67 7.96 15.50
CA HIS A 376 -14.18 9.26 15.88
C HIS A 376 -13.27 10.39 15.41
N PHE A 377 -11.97 10.13 15.26
CA PHE A 377 -10.99 11.10 14.82
C PHE A 377 -11.28 11.59 13.39
N PHE A 378 -11.21 10.74 12.37
CA PHE A 378 -11.56 11.08 10.98
C PHE A 378 -13.07 11.04 10.69
N GLY A 379 -13.87 10.39 11.54
CA GLY A 379 -15.31 10.26 11.41
C GLY A 379 -15.74 8.83 11.03
N GLU A 380 -16.91 8.42 11.54
CA GLU A 380 -17.35 7.00 11.57
C GLU A 380 -17.59 6.36 10.19
N LYS A 381 -17.54 7.16 9.11
CA LYS A 381 -17.58 6.66 7.73
C LYS A 381 -16.24 6.05 7.32
N ILE A 382 -15.16 6.36 8.01
CA ILE A 382 -13.86 5.73 7.82
C ILE A 382 -13.84 4.43 8.63
N THR A 383 -13.77 3.30 7.93
CA THR A 383 -13.94 1.96 8.53
C THR A 383 -12.67 1.10 8.50
N VAL A 384 -11.61 1.57 7.84
CA VAL A 384 -10.32 0.86 7.73
C VAL A 384 -9.48 1.02 8.98
N SER A 385 -8.68 -0.01 9.31
CA SER A 385 -7.81 0.01 10.49
C SER A 385 -6.67 1.02 10.38
N GLY A 386 -6.07 1.17 9.20
CA GLY A 386 -4.91 2.05 9.00
C GLY A 386 -5.16 3.55 9.18
N LEU A 387 -6.42 3.96 9.38
CA LEU A 387 -6.80 5.33 9.72
C LEU A 387 -7.31 5.49 11.16
N LEU A 388 -7.24 4.44 11.98
CA LEU A 388 -7.55 4.54 13.41
C LEU A 388 -6.39 5.20 14.16
N THR A 389 -6.74 6.06 15.11
CA THR A 389 -5.76 6.72 15.97
C THR A 389 -5.59 5.99 17.30
N GLY A 390 -4.49 6.25 18.01
CA GLY A 390 -4.28 5.72 19.35
C GLY A 390 -5.38 6.20 20.31
N LYS A 391 -5.86 7.44 20.15
CA LYS A 391 -7.02 7.96 20.88
C LYS A 391 -8.31 7.20 20.63
N ASP A 392 -8.64 6.89 19.36
CA ASP A 392 -9.86 6.12 19.06
C ASP A 392 -9.84 4.75 19.77
N ILE A 393 -8.69 4.07 19.72
CA ILE A 393 -8.50 2.77 20.37
C ILE A 393 -8.60 2.92 21.89
N ARG A 394 -7.85 3.85 22.48
CA ARG A 394 -7.86 4.09 23.92
C ARG A 394 -9.26 4.40 24.43
N ASP A 395 -9.92 5.39 23.84
CA ASP A 395 -11.21 5.89 24.34
C ASP A 395 -12.29 4.79 24.27
N THR A 396 -12.19 3.89 23.28
CA THR A 396 -13.09 2.74 23.14
C THR A 396 -12.77 1.64 24.16
N LEU A 397 -11.50 1.38 24.46
CA LEU A 397 -11.07 0.21 25.23
C LEU A 397 -10.75 0.47 26.71
N LEU A 398 -10.68 1.71 27.16
CA LEU A 398 -10.19 2.09 28.51
C LEU A 398 -10.89 1.36 29.67
N ASN A 399 -12.15 0.98 29.49
CA ASN A 399 -12.96 0.31 30.53
C ASN A 399 -13.36 -1.13 30.17
N GLU A 400 -12.75 -1.70 29.14
CA GLU A 400 -13.04 -3.05 28.66
C GLU A 400 -12.12 -4.09 29.29
N GLU A 401 -12.59 -5.34 29.43
CA GLU A 401 -11.78 -6.45 29.94
C GLU A 401 -10.93 -7.08 28.81
N LEU A 402 -9.73 -6.51 28.57
CA LEU A 402 -8.88 -6.88 27.43
C LEU A 402 -8.11 -8.20 27.58
N GLY A 403 -8.02 -8.75 28.80
CA GLY A 403 -7.36 -10.03 29.05
C GLY A 403 -5.83 -9.94 29.14
N ASP A 404 -5.14 -10.94 28.61
CA ASP A 404 -3.69 -11.13 28.73
C ASP A 404 -2.88 -10.29 27.71
N ARG A 405 -3.46 -10.00 26.53
CA ARG A 405 -2.82 -9.17 25.48
C ARG A 405 -3.83 -8.61 24.49
N LEU A 406 -3.52 -7.44 23.92
CA LEU A 406 -4.25 -6.78 22.84
C LEU A 406 -3.45 -6.85 21.54
N LEU A 407 -4.03 -7.40 20.49
CA LEU A 407 -3.46 -7.47 19.14
C LEU A 407 -3.97 -6.30 18.30
N LEU A 408 -3.05 -5.61 17.64
CA LEU A 408 -3.33 -4.53 16.68
C LEU A 408 -2.60 -4.82 15.36
N PRO A 409 -3.22 -4.59 14.19
CA PRO A 409 -2.54 -4.73 12.92
C PRO A 409 -1.48 -3.64 12.72
N CYS A 410 -0.35 -4.00 12.12
CA CYS A 410 0.79 -3.12 11.86
C CYS A 410 0.43 -1.91 10.99
N ASN A 411 -0.60 -2.01 10.14
CA ASN A 411 -1.05 -0.93 9.26
C ASN A 411 -1.65 0.28 10.02
N MET A 412 -1.91 0.17 11.32
CA MET A 412 -2.28 1.30 12.19
C MET A 412 -1.11 2.23 12.51
N LEU A 413 0.12 1.74 12.31
CA LEU A 413 1.33 2.44 12.70
C LEU A 413 2.05 3.00 11.50
N ARG A 414 2.88 4.01 11.75
CA ARG A 414 3.81 4.50 10.75
C ARG A 414 4.84 3.41 10.42
N SER A 415 5.09 3.19 9.13
CA SER A 415 6.06 2.20 8.67
C SER A 415 7.43 2.40 9.34
N GLY A 416 7.96 1.34 9.93
CA GLY A 416 9.24 1.34 10.66
C GLY A 416 9.20 1.97 12.06
N GLU A 417 8.06 2.46 12.52
CA GLU A 417 7.92 3.14 13.82
C GLU A 417 6.77 2.55 14.66
N GLN A 418 6.78 2.84 15.97
CA GLN A 418 5.78 2.37 16.94
C GLN A 418 4.80 3.49 17.35
N VAL A 419 4.38 4.30 16.38
CA VAL A 419 3.53 5.48 16.58
C VAL A 419 2.31 5.49 15.67
N PHE A 420 1.17 5.88 16.22
CA PHE A 420 -0.10 6.06 15.52
C PHE A 420 -0.13 7.40 14.74
N LEU A 421 -1.20 7.62 13.97
CA LEU A 421 -1.40 8.87 13.21
C LEU A 421 -1.53 10.13 14.06
N ASP A 422 -1.89 10.00 15.33
CA ASP A 422 -2.03 11.10 16.29
C ASP A 422 -0.85 11.23 17.25
N ASP A 423 0.31 10.68 16.87
CA ASP A 423 1.60 10.69 17.57
C ASP A 423 1.59 9.98 18.94
N MET A 424 0.53 9.26 19.28
CA MET A 424 0.54 8.34 20.42
C MET A 424 1.48 7.16 20.10
N SER A 425 2.25 6.71 21.09
CA SER A 425 3.09 5.50 20.94
C SER A 425 2.35 4.25 21.42
N VAL A 426 2.74 3.08 20.90
CA VAL A 426 2.23 1.78 21.37
C VAL A 426 2.50 1.58 22.86
N ASP A 427 3.65 2.00 23.38
CA ASP A 427 4.00 1.93 24.80
C ASP A 427 3.07 2.81 25.66
N THR A 428 2.73 4.01 25.17
CA THR A 428 1.75 4.87 25.85
C THR A 428 0.38 4.21 25.90
N LEU A 429 -0.10 3.69 24.76
CA LEU A 429 -1.39 3.00 24.70
C LEU A 429 -1.43 1.77 25.62
N SER A 430 -0.37 0.95 25.62
CA SER A 430 -0.24 -0.23 26.47
C SER A 430 -0.29 0.11 27.97
N LYS A 431 0.37 1.20 28.37
CA LYS A 431 0.32 1.72 29.75
C LYS A 431 -1.06 2.23 30.13
N GLU A 432 -1.72 2.98 29.25
CA GLU A 432 -3.05 3.54 29.52
C GLU A 432 -4.14 2.46 29.60
N LEU A 433 -4.04 1.41 28.78
CA LEU A 433 -4.97 0.27 28.80
C LEU A 433 -4.59 -0.82 29.81
N ASN A 434 -3.41 -0.73 30.44
CA ASN A 434 -2.88 -1.71 31.38
C ASN A 434 -2.89 -3.15 30.81
N VAL A 435 -2.57 -3.30 29.53
CA VAL A 435 -2.47 -4.58 28.81
C VAL A 435 -1.29 -4.54 27.82
N PRO A 436 -0.52 -5.63 27.66
CA PRO A 436 0.47 -5.73 26.60
C PRO A 436 -0.17 -5.56 25.23
N VAL A 437 0.35 -4.63 24.43
CA VAL A 437 -0.07 -4.42 23.04
C VAL A 437 0.94 -5.09 22.13
N ILE A 438 0.46 -6.01 21.28
CA ILE A 438 1.26 -6.72 20.29
C ILE A 438 0.85 -6.24 18.91
N ILE A 439 1.84 -5.93 18.09
CA ILE A 439 1.64 -5.48 16.73
C ILE A 439 1.83 -6.68 15.80
N THR A 440 0.77 -7.01 15.07
CA THR A 440 0.73 -8.18 14.21
C THR A 440 0.83 -7.75 12.75
N ALA A 441 1.59 -8.48 11.95
CA ALA A 441 1.55 -8.30 10.50
C ALA A 441 0.15 -8.64 9.96
N SER A 442 -0.15 -8.15 8.75
CA SER A 442 -1.51 -8.23 8.19
C SER A 442 -1.79 -9.51 7.39
N ASP A 443 -0.95 -10.55 7.53
CA ASP A 443 -1.11 -11.87 6.93
C ASP A 443 -1.72 -12.89 7.91
N GLY A 444 -2.29 -13.97 7.35
CA GLY A 444 -3.01 -14.98 8.13
C GLY A 444 -2.13 -15.78 9.08
N GLN A 445 -0.89 -16.09 8.68
CA GLN A 445 0.06 -16.83 9.52
C GLN A 445 0.44 -16.03 10.77
N SER A 446 0.80 -14.75 10.58
CA SER A 446 1.14 -13.87 11.69
C SER A 446 -0.02 -13.69 12.65
N LEU A 447 -1.26 -13.53 12.15
CA LEU A 447 -2.45 -13.47 13.02
C LEU A 447 -2.65 -14.77 13.81
N TYR A 448 -2.43 -15.92 13.18
CA TYR A 448 -2.55 -17.22 13.84
C TYR A 448 -1.51 -17.38 14.97
N ASP A 449 -0.25 -17.04 14.70
CA ASP A 449 0.85 -17.12 15.67
C ASP A 449 0.67 -16.12 16.83
N ALA A 450 0.17 -14.91 16.54
CA ALA A 450 -0.18 -13.90 17.54
C ALA A 450 -1.22 -14.42 18.54
N LEU A 451 -2.23 -15.13 18.02
CA LEU A 451 -3.30 -15.72 18.81
C LEU A 451 -2.80 -16.89 19.67
N LEU A 452 -1.82 -17.66 19.19
CA LEU A 452 -1.15 -18.68 20.00
C LEU A 452 -0.18 -18.08 21.03
N GLY A 453 0.40 -16.92 20.73
CA GLY A 453 1.44 -16.30 21.56
C GLY A 453 2.81 -16.92 21.34
N THR A 454 3.08 -17.37 20.11
CA THR A 454 4.34 -17.99 19.67
C THR A 454 5.22 -17.05 18.85
N GLU A 455 4.88 -15.77 18.79
CA GLU A 455 5.74 -14.75 18.18
C GLU A 455 7.10 -14.70 18.89
N ASN A 456 8.19 -14.89 18.13
CA ASN A 456 9.58 -14.77 18.58
C ASN A 456 10.12 -13.38 18.29
#